data_AF-A0A9Q9ZYY2-F1
#
_entry.id   AF-A0A9Q9ZYY2-F1
#
_cell.length_a   1.000
_cell.length_b   1.000
_cell.length_c   1.000
_cell.angle_alpha   90.00
_cell.angle_beta   90.00
_cell.angle_gamma   90.00
#
_symmetry.space_group_name_H-M   'P 1'
#
loop_
_entity.id
_entity.type
_entity.pdbx_description
1 polymer ?
#
loop_
_entity_poly.entity_id
_entity_poly.type
_entity_poly.pdbx_seq_one_letter_code
_entity_poly.pdbx_strand_id
1 'polypeptide(L)'
;MARLVAVCRDGEEDYLFLARQIPLYIDDSLTMVMEFPDSILDFDSCQINSSQMKQFIEHHSMLKQQDLNMALMVMSREVFSALSQSVPCVGCRRSVEHLFSQLTDSGYFALEPLTVGSSGVLSVTRVCLTDPRKLYTLFYVHGSKLNNVIDSIPKSKKNKRCQLHSLDTHKPKPLGGSWMDVWELMSQECRDEVVLIDSTSLLETLETYLCKHRFCTDCKNKVLRAYNILVGDLDCSKEKGYCAALYEGLRCCPHERHIHVCCETDFIAHLLGRAEPEFAGGYERRERHVESP
;
A
#
# COMPACT_ATOMS: atom_id res chain seq x y z
N MET A 1 -3.17 -3.25 10.87
CA MET A 1 -2.43 -2.49 9.83
C MET A 1 -3.43 -2.07 8.76
N ALA A 2 -3.06 -1.12 7.88
CA ALA A 2 -3.92 -0.82 6.73
C ALA A 2 -4.02 -2.05 5.82
N ARG A 3 -5.15 -2.19 5.11
CA ARG A 3 -5.42 -3.33 4.22
C ARG A 3 -5.86 -2.86 2.85
N LEU A 4 -5.61 -3.68 1.83
CA LEU A 4 -6.14 -3.46 0.49
C LEU A 4 -7.57 -4.03 0.41
N VAL A 5 -8.55 -3.19 0.07
CA VAL A 5 -9.97 -3.55 0.08
C VAL A 5 -10.62 -3.57 -1.30
N ALA A 6 -10.00 -2.93 -2.29
CA ALA A 6 -10.43 -3.03 -3.68
C ALA A 6 -9.26 -2.78 -4.64
N VAL A 7 -9.43 -3.28 -5.87
CA VAL A 7 -8.57 -3.03 -7.03
C VAL A 7 -9.50 -2.60 -8.15
N CYS A 8 -9.32 -1.39 -8.67
CA CYS A 8 -10.17 -0.79 -9.68
C CYS A 8 -9.36 -0.61 -10.97
N ARG A 9 -9.86 -1.14 -12.08
CA ARG A 9 -9.25 -0.98 -13.40
C ARG A 9 -9.97 0.07 -14.25
N ASP A 10 -9.27 0.64 -15.22
CA ASP A 10 -9.85 1.65 -16.12
C ASP A 10 -11.08 1.10 -16.86
N GLY A 11 -12.15 1.90 -16.92
CA GLY A 11 -13.43 1.53 -17.52
C GLY A 11 -14.44 0.83 -16.59
N GLU A 12 -14.09 0.57 -15.32
CA GLU A 12 -15.03 0.15 -14.28
C GLU A 12 -15.80 1.36 -13.68
N GLU A 13 -16.93 1.10 -13.00
CA GLU A 13 -17.70 2.17 -12.34
C GLU A 13 -16.86 2.91 -11.29
N ASP A 14 -17.12 4.22 -11.11
CA ASP A 14 -16.43 5.05 -10.12
C ASP A 14 -16.54 4.43 -8.71
N TYR A 15 -15.39 4.07 -8.13
CA TYR A 15 -15.36 3.48 -6.79
C TYR A 15 -15.79 4.50 -5.73
N LEU A 16 -16.83 4.15 -4.97
CA LEU A 16 -17.33 4.98 -3.87
C LEU A 16 -16.51 4.75 -2.60
N PHE A 17 -15.57 5.65 -2.33
CA PHE A 17 -14.73 5.58 -1.12
C PHE A 17 -15.55 5.66 0.16
N LEU A 18 -15.37 4.67 1.03
CA LEU A 18 -15.91 4.69 2.38
C LEU A 18 -15.01 5.50 3.33
N ALA A 19 -15.47 5.68 4.56
CA ALA A 19 -14.64 6.25 5.62
C ALA A 19 -13.35 5.44 5.77
N ARG A 20 -12.25 6.12 6.10
CA ARG A 20 -10.92 5.52 6.28
C ARG A 20 -10.29 4.88 5.04
N GLN A 21 -10.86 5.09 3.85
CA GLN A 21 -10.30 4.61 2.59
C GLN A 21 -9.58 5.72 1.82
N ILE A 22 -8.48 5.36 1.16
CA ILE A 22 -7.76 6.23 0.22
C ILE A 22 -7.37 5.47 -1.06
N PRO A 23 -7.32 6.17 -2.21
CA PRO A 23 -6.75 5.60 -3.42
C PRO A 23 -5.23 5.55 -3.36
N LEU A 24 -4.69 4.49 -3.93
CA LEU A 24 -3.30 4.27 -4.28
C LEU A 24 -3.22 4.15 -5.80
N TYR A 25 -2.87 5.26 -6.46
CA TYR A 25 -2.68 5.29 -7.90
C TYR A 25 -1.38 4.57 -8.26
N ILE A 26 -1.48 3.43 -8.95
CA ILE A 26 -0.32 2.63 -9.37
C ILE A 26 0.14 3.09 -10.75
N ASP A 27 -0.80 3.20 -11.67
CA ASP A 27 -0.62 3.77 -13.02
C ASP A 27 -1.96 4.38 -13.50
N ASP A 28 -1.99 4.84 -14.75
CA ASP A 28 -3.17 5.49 -15.35
C ASP A 28 -4.39 4.57 -15.44
N SER A 29 -4.18 3.24 -15.38
CA SER A 29 -5.20 2.23 -15.57
C SER A 29 -5.56 1.42 -14.32
N LEU A 30 -4.79 1.58 -13.24
CA LEU A 30 -4.90 0.77 -12.03
C LEU A 30 -4.88 1.63 -10.77
N THR A 31 -5.99 1.60 -10.05
CA THR A 31 -6.12 2.21 -8.73
C THR A 31 -6.41 1.14 -7.68
N MET A 32 -5.62 1.14 -6.62
CA MET A 32 -5.81 0.27 -5.46
C MET A 32 -6.46 1.04 -4.32
N VAL A 33 -7.36 0.44 -3.56
CA VAL A 33 -8.02 1.11 -2.42
C VAL A 33 -7.47 0.57 -1.11
N MET A 34 -6.83 1.45 -0.34
CA MET A 34 -6.31 1.13 0.98
C MET A 34 -7.23 1.63 2.08
N GLU A 35 -7.53 0.79 3.05
CA GLU A 35 -8.35 1.10 4.22
C GLU A 35 -7.52 1.10 5.51
N PHE A 36 -7.66 2.15 6.31
CA PHE A 36 -7.05 2.23 7.64
C PHE A 36 -7.92 1.53 8.69
N PRO A 37 -7.34 0.75 9.62
CA PRO A 37 -8.11 0.03 10.63
C PRO A 37 -8.76 0.98 11.63
N ASP A 38 -9.95 0.64 12.13
CA ASP A 38 -10.69 1.42 13.13
C ASP A 38 -9.96 1.52 14.48
N SER A 39 -9.14 0.52 14.80
CA SER A 39 -8.56 0.31 16.13
C SER A 39 -7.53 1.35 16.58
N ILE A 40 -7.04 2.22 15.70
CA ILE A 40 -5.97 3.19 16.07
C ILE A 40 -6.50 4.23 17.07
N LEU A 41 -7.81 4.49 17.05
CA LEU A 41 -8.47 5.53 17.85
C LEU A 41 -9.70 4.97 18.56
N ASP A 42 -9.58 3.78 19.14
CA ASP A 42 -10.62 3.23 20.01
C ASP A 42 -10.69 4.07 21.31
N PHE A 43 -11.70 4.93 21.37
CA PHE A 43 -11.92 5.90 22.44
C PHE A 43 -12.46 5.27 23.74
N ASP A 44 -12.98 4.04 23.66
CA ASP A 44 -13.77 3.43 24.74
C ASP A 44 -12.96 2.51 25.66
N SER A 45 -11.76 2.06 25.25
CA SER A 45 -11.01 1.00 25.94
C SER A 45 -9.89 1.49 26.89
N CYS A 46 -9.71 2.80 27.07
CA CYS A 46 -8.59 3.33 27.85
C CYS A 46 -8.93 3.55 29.33
N GLN A 47 -8.02 3.16 30.23
CA GLN A 47 -8.09 3.49 31.66
C GLN A 47 -7.85 5.00 31.84
N ILE A 48 -8.93 5.77 31.86
CA ILE A 48 -8.90 7.21 31.98
C ILE A 48 -8.71 7.61 33.45
N ASN A 49 -7.75 8.50 33.73
CA ASN A 49 -7.63 9.11 35.04
C ASN A 49 -8.88 9.97 35.32
N SER A 50 -9.74 9.46 36.20
CA SER A 50 -11.08 10.03 36.43
C SER A 50 -11.07 11.48 36.93
N SER A 51 -10.00 11.93 37.61
CA SER A 51 -9.93 13.32 38.12
C SER A 51 -9.56 14.32 37.03
N GLN A 52 -8.55 14.02 36.22
CA GLN A 52 -8.12 14.88 35.11
C GLN A 52 -9.20 14.99 34.03
N MET A 53 -9.90 13.88 33.74
CA MET A 53 -11.04 13.90 32.82
C MET A 53 -12.18 14.79 33.33
N LYS A 54 -12.52 14.71 34.62
CA LYS A 54 -13.56 15.59 35.21
C LYS A 54 -13.19 17.07 35.06
N GLN A 55 -11.95 17.43 35.39
CA GLN A 55 -11.47 18.81 35.21
C GLN A 55 -11.50 19.26 33.75
N PHE A 56 -11.12 18.38 32.82
CA PHE A 56 -11.20 18.69 31.39
C PHE A 56 -12.65 18.94 30.94
N ILE A 57 -13.59 18.09 31.36
CA ILE A 57 -15.02 18.26 31.04
C ILE A 57 -15.56 19.58 31.61
N GLU A 58 -15.20 19.91 32.85
CA GLU A 58 -15.58 21.18 33.48
C GLU A 58 -15.06 22.37 32.68
N HIS A 59 -13.76 22.41 32.34
CA HIS A 59 -13.19 23.48 31.53
C HIS A 59 -13.77 23.55 30.11
N HIS A 60 -13.99 22.39 29.48
CA HIS A 60 -14.62 22.31 28.15
C HIS A 60 -16.02 22.93 28.18
N SER A 61 -16.80 22.71 29.25
CA SER A 61 -18.15 23.29 29.38
C SER A 61 -18.18 24.82 29.47
N MET A 62 -17.04 25.45 29.80
CA MET A 62 -16.90 26.91 29.85
C MET A 62 -16.60 27.54 28.48
N LEU A 63 -16.21 26.74 27.49
CA LEU A 63 -15.85 27.21 26.15
C LEU A 63 -17.09 27.37 25.28
N LYS A 64 -17.18 28.47 24.53
CA LYS A 64 -18.20 28.61 23.49
C LYS A 64 -17.83 27.73 22.30
N GLN A 65 -18.84 27.21 21.61
CA GLN A 65 -18.64 26.36 20.43
C GLN A 65 -17.81 27.04 19.34
N GLN A 66 -17.98 28.36 19.15
CA GLN A 66 -17.20 29.14 18.18
C GLN A 66 -15.71 29.20 18.56
N ASP A 67 -15.42 29.45 19.82
CA ASP A 67 -14.04 29.51 20.34
C ASP A 67 -13.37 28.14 20.21
N LEU A 68 -14.10 27.07 20.52
CA LEU A 68 -13.62 25.69 20.37
C LEU A 68 -13.34 25.31 18.91
N ASN A 69 -14.25 25.68 17.99
CA ASN A 69 -14.05 25.48 16.56
C ASN A 69 -12.77 26.18 16.08
N MET A 70 -12.59 27.46 16.44
CA MET A 70 -11.41 28.22 16.03
C MET A 70 -10.13 27.65 16.63
N ALA A 71 -10.16 27.20 17.89
CA ALA A 71 -8.99 26.61 18.55
C ALA A 71 -8.54 25.27 17.94
N LEU A 72 -9.44 24.58 17.23
CA LEU A 72 -9.19 23.28 16.61
C LEU A 72 -9.04 23.35 15.08
N MET A 73 -8.98 24.56 14.52
CA MET A 73 -8.59 24.77 13.13
C MET A 73 -7.09 24.94 13.05
N VAL A 74 -6.44 24.06 12.29
CA VAL A 74 -4.99 24.10 12.06
C VAL A 74 -4.75 24.26 10.56
N MET A 75 -4.05 25.32 10.17
CA MET A 75 -3.73 25.56 8.76
C MET A 75 -2.66 24.58 8.29
N SER A 76 -2.69 24.20 7.00
CA SER A 76 -1.66 23.35 6.38
C SER A 76 -0.22 23.77 6.71
N ARG A 77 0.08 25.08 6.67
CA ARG A 77 1.39 25.64 7.04
C ARG A 77 1.83 25.30 8.47
N GLU A 78 0.89 25.23 9.40
CA GLU A 78 1.16 24.92 10.81
C GLU A 78 1.40 23.42 10.98
N VAL A 79 0.61 22.59 10.28
CA VAL A 79 0.84 21.14 10.20
C VAL A 79 2.25 20.84 9.67
N PHE A 80 2.63 21.44 8.54
CA PHE A 80 3.93 21.21 7.92
C PHE A 80 5.09 21.78 8.76
N SER A 81 4.87 22.91 9.44
CA SER A 81 5.83 23.44 10.41
C SER A 81 6.06 22.47 11.58
N ALA A 82 4.98 21.97 12.20
CA ALA A 82 5.08 20.98 13.29
C ALA A 82 5.73 19.67 12.83
N LEU A 83 5.40 19.20 11.63
CA LEU A 83 5.99 18.03 11.00
C LEU A 83 7.50 18.20 10.77
N SER A 84 7.94 19.40 10.39
CA SER A 84 9.36 19.71 10.18
C SER A 84 10.19 19.61 11.47
N GLN A 85 9.57 19.87 12.62
CA GLN A 85 10.18 19.85 13.95
C GLN A 85 10.16 18.45 14.59
N SER A 86 9.08 17.70 14.38
CA SER A 86 8.85 16.38 15.01
C SER A 86 9.41 15.21 14.20
N VAL A 87 9.39 15.29 12.86
CA VAL A 87 9.80 14.19 12.00
C VAL A 87 11.10 14.53 11.28
N PRO A 88 12.24 13.91 11.65
CA PRO A 88 13.54 14.26 11.06
C PRO A 88 13.72 13.71 9.64
N CYS A 89 12.95 12.70 9.23
CA CYS A 89 13.07 12.09 7.91
C CYS A 89 12.32 12.91 6.86
N VAL A 90 13.08 13.55 5.96
CA VAL A 90 12.51 14.36 4.86
C VAL A 90 11.51 13.59 3.99
N GLY A 91 11.77 12.30 3.71
CA GLY A 91 10.86 11.46 2.93
C GLY A 91 9.49 11.30 3.60
N CYS A 92 9.48 10.96 4.90
CA CYS A 92 8.23 10.85 5.66
C CYS A 92 7.45 12.17 5.67
N ARG A 93 8.16 13.31 5.78
CA ARG A 93 7.50 14.62 5.75
C ARG A 93 6.80 14.86 4.41
N ARG A 94 7.49 14.60 3.30
CA ARG A 94 6.92 14.72 1.95
C ARG A 94 5.75 13.77 1.73
N SER A 95 5.80 12.54 2.25
CA SER A 95 4.68 11.60 2.16
C SER A 95 3.43 12.13 2.88
N VAL A 96 3.59 12.73 4.06
CA VAL A 96 2.47 13.34 4.80
C VAL A 96 1.95 14.58 4.09
N GLU A 97 2.83 15.44 3.56
CA GLU A 97 2.44 16.60 2.75
C GLU A 97 1.64 16.18 1.51
N HIS A 98 2.10 15.16 0.79
CA HIS A 98 1.40 14.62 -0.38
C HIS A 98 0.02 14.07 -0.02
N LEU A 99 -0.07 13.25 1.04
CA LEU A 99 -1.35 12.73 1.53
C LEU A 99 -2.29 13.87 1.94
N PHE A 100 -1.77 14.90 2.62
CA PHE A 100 -2.58 16.06 3.03
C PHE A 100 -3.15 16.80 1.81
N SER A 101 -2.33 17.04 0.78
CA SER A 101 -2.80 17.65 -0.47
C SER A 101 -3.86 16.79 -1.16
N GLN A 102 -3.63 15.49 -1.27
CA GLN A 102 -4.62 14.56 -1.85
C GLN A 102 -5.96 14.61 -1.10
N LEU A 103 -5.94 14.62 0.23
CA LEU A 103 -7.16 14.72 1.03
C LEU A 103 -7.85 16.08 0.90
N THR A 104 -7.08 17.15 0.72
CA THR A 104 -7.61 18.50 0.46
C THR A 104 -8.34 18.55 -0.88
N ASP A 105 -7.77 17.96 -1.92
CA ASP A 105 -8.30 18.00 -3.29
C ASP A 105 -9.51 17.06 -3.47
N SER A 106 -9.46 15.88 -2.85
CA SER A 106 -10.48 14.84 -2.99
C SER A 106 -11.65 14.96 -2.00
N GLY A 107 -11.40 15.50 -0.81
CA GLY A 107 -12.38 15.53 0.27
C GLY A 107 -12.66 14.17 0.94
N TYR A 108 -11.82 13.15 0.73
CA TYR A 108 -12.04 11.84 1.35
C TYR A 108 -11.96 11.88 2.88
N PHE A 109 -12.89 11.18 3.55
CA PHE A 109 -12.94 11.06 5.00
C PHE A 109 -12.05 9.92 5.53
N ALA A 110 -10.77 9.97 5.18
CA ALA A 110 -9.84 8.89 5.45
C ALA A 110 -9.22 8.89 6.86
N LEU A 111 -9.20 10.04 7.53
CA LEU A 111 -8.42 10.25 8.75
C LEU A 111 -9.26 10.37 10.03
N GLU A 112 -10.50 9.84 10.03
CA GLU A 112 -11.42 9.99 11.17
C GLU A 112 -10.74 9.67 12.52
N PRO A 113 -10.87 10.56 13.53
CA PRO A 113 -11.74 11.73 13.65
C PRO A 113 -11.15 13.02 13.07
N LEU A 114 -9.99 12.99 12.43
CA LEU A 114 -9.43 14.17 11.77
C LEU A 114 -10.11 14.39 10.41
N THR A 115 -10.32 15.66 10.08
CA THR A 115 -10.91 16.08 8.81
C THR A 115 -10.01 17.12 8.17
N VAL A 116 -9.76 16.99 6.87
CA VAL A 116 -9.06 17.99 6.06
C VAL A 116 -10.08 18.62 5.13
N GLY A 117 -10.33 19.93 5.30
CA GLY A 117 -11.23 20.67 4.42
C GLY A 117 -10.53 21.10 3.13
N SER A 118 -11.31 21.41 2.08
CA SER A 118 -10.79 21.87 0.77
C SER A 118 -9.99 23.17 0.80
N SER A 119 -10.09 23.94 1.90
CA SER A 119 -9.25 25.12 2.15
C SER A 119 -7.88 24.78 2.76
N GLY A 120 -7.54 23.49 2.91
CA GLY A 120 -6.32 23.02 3.55
C GLY A 120 -6.30 23.22 5.07
N VAL A 121 -7.49 23.22 5.70
CA VAL A 121 -7.66 23.33 7.15
C VAL A 121 -7.89 21.95 7.74
N LEU A 122 -7.02 21.56 8.67
CA LEU A 122 -7.18 20.38 9.50
C LEU A 122 -8.05 20.70 10.71
N SER A 123 -9.01 19.83 11.01
CA SER A 123 -9.81 19.89 12.23
C SER A 123 -10.25 18.50 12.67
N VAL A 124 -11.22 18.42 13.58
CA VAL A 124 -11.84 17.18 14.07
C VAL A 124 -13.30 17.09 13.64
N THR A 125 -13.84 15.88 13.52
CA THR A 125 -15.26 15.66 13.21
C THR A 125 -16.16 16.32 14.26
N ARG A 126 -17.35 16.74 13.84
CA ARG A 126 -18.33 17.38 14.73
C ARG A 126 -18.76 16.49 15.90
N VAL A 127 -18.77 15.17 15.68
CA VAL A 127 -19.06 14.17 16.72
C VAL A 127 -17.95 14.14 17.77
N CYS A 128 -16.69 14.22 17.36
CA CYS A 128 -15.56 14.31 18.29
C CYS A 128 -15.58 15.64 19.05
N LEU A 129 -15.82 16.74 18.33
CA LEU A 129 -15.83 18.10 18.87
C LEU A 129 -16.88 18.33 19.98
N THR A 130 -18.04 17.68 19.87
CA THR A 130 -19.15 17.87 20.81
C THR A 130 -19.06 16.97 22.04
N ASP A 131 -18.17 15.98 22.02
CA ASP A 131 -17.95 15.07 23.13
C ASP A 131 -16.59 15.37 23.81
N PRO A 132 -16.60 16.02 25.00
CA PRO A 132 -15.36 16.34 25.70
C PRO A 132 -14.54 15.10 26.07
N ARG A 133 -15.16 13.93 26.19
CA ARG A 133 -14.44 12.68 26.48
C ARG A 133 -13.62 12.25 25.27
N LYS A 134 -14.17 12.37 24.05
CA LYS A 134 -13.45 12.06 22.81
C LYS A 134 -12.28 13.01 22.59
N LEU A 135 -12.47 14.31 22.82
CA LEU A 135 -11.38 15.29 22.75
C LEU A 135 -10.27 15.02 23.78
N TYR A 136 -10.64 14.74 25.03
CA TYR A 136 -9.66 14.41 26.06
C TYR A 136 -8.85 13.16 25.66
N THR A 137 -9.53 12.11 25.22
CA THR A 137 -8.88 10.86 24.83
C THR A 137 -8.00 11.07 23.59
N LEU A 138 -8.43 11.88 22.62
CA LEU A 138 -7.60 12.27 21.46
C LEU A 138 -6.30 12.96 21.90
N PHE A 139 -6.39 14.00 22.74
CA PHE A 139 -5.23 14.81 23.09
C PHE A 139 -4.30 14.16 24.10
N TYR A 140 -4.85 13.57 25.17
CA TYR A 140 -4.05 13.11 26.31
C TYR A 140 -3.73 11.62 26.25
N VAL A 141 -4.62 10.80 25.70
CA VAL A 141 -4.42 9.35 25.64
C VAL A 141 -3.76 8.95 24.33
N HIS A 142 -4.34 9.33 23.19
CA HIS A 142 -3.77 9.01 21.89
C HIS A 142 -2.58 9.89 21.54
N GLY A 143 -2.60 11.19 21.89
CA GLY A 143 -1.47 12.09 21.62
C GLY A 143 -0.13 11.58 22.14
N SER A 144 -0.08 11.10 23.39
CA SER A 144 1.15 10.50 23.95
C SER A 144 1.56 9.21 23.23
N LYS A 145 0.59 8.32 22.93
CA LYS A 145 0.85 7.07 22.20
C LYS A 145 1.40 7.35 20.79
N LEU A 146 0.82 8.30 20.08
CA LEU A 146 1.23 8.68 18.71
C LEU A 146 2.62 9.32 18.70
N ASN A 147 2.96 10.16 19.69
CA ASN A 147 4.32 10.68 19.84
C ASN A 147 5.33 9.55 20.04
N ASN A 148 5.02 8.58 20.91
CA ASN A 148 5.88 7.40 21.10
C ASN A 148 6.06 6.61 19.80
N VAL A 149 5.01 6.48 18.97
CA VAL A 149 5.11 5.84 17.66
C VAL A 149 6.09 6.60 16.76
N ILE A 150 5.97 7.93 16.65
CA ILE A 150 6.88 8.77 15.84
C ILE A 150 8.34 8.67 16.32
N ASP A 151 8.54 8.64 17.63
CA ASP A 151 9.85 8.52 18.24
C ASP A 151 10.47 7.14 18.01
N SER A 152 9.65 6.09 18.03
CA SER A 152 10.05 4.70 17.82
C SER A 152 10.45 4.37 16.37
N ILE A 153 10.13 5.24 15.39
CA ILE A 153 10.49 5.02 13.98
C ILE A 153 12.01 4.85 13.87
N PRO A 154 12.51 3.67 13.43
CA PRO A 154 13.94 3.43 13.32
C PRO A 154 14.58 4.37 12.31
N LYS A 155 15.55 5.17 12.77
CA LYS A 155 16.26 6.19 11.98
C LYS A 155 17.72 5.78 11.78
N SER A 156 18.25 5.98 10.57
CA SER A 156 19.67 5.82 10.30
C SER A 156 20.47 6.91 11.04
N LYS A 157 21.53 6.47 11.73
CA LYS A 157 22.41 7.37 12.49
C LYS A 157 23.15 8.38 11.62
N LYS A 158 23.36 8.09 10.33
CA LYS A 158 24.12 8.94 9.41
C LYS A 158 23.31 10.08 8.80
N ASN A 159 22.06 9.82 8.40
CA ASN A 159 21.27 10.76 7.60
C ASN A 159 19.91 11.10 8.22
N LYS A 160 19.61 10.60 9.42
CA LYS A 160 18.32 10.74 10.13
C LYS A 160 17.10 10.28 9.31
N ARG A 161 17.29 9.56 8.21
CA ARG A 161 16.21 8.99 7.39
C ARG A 161 15.72 7.70 8.02
N CYS A 162 14.42 7.42 7.90
CA CYS A 162 13.87 6.14 8.33
C CYS A 162 14.31 5.02 7.40
N GLN A 163 14.09 3.77 7.78
CA GLN A 163 14.42 2.62 6.94
C GLN A 163 13.72 2.67 5.57
N LEU A 164 12.48 3.15 5.48
CA LEU A 164 11.76 3.23 4.19
C LEU A 164 12.33 4.31 3.24
N HIS A 165 13.00 5.33 3.77
CA HIS A 165 13.51 6.46 2.97
C HIS A 165 15.04 6.60 3.02
N SER A 166 15.74 5.66 3.65
CA SER A 166 17.19 5.60 3.62
C SER A 166 17.61 4.95 2.31
N LEU A 167 18.71 5.41 1.70
CA LEU A 167 19.24 4.75 0.51
C LEU A 167 19.90 3.39 0.84
N ASP A 168 20.27 3.17 2.12
CA ASP A 168 20.91 1.94 2.59
C ASP A 168 19.97 0.71 2.56
N THR A 169 18.65 0.92 2.50
CA THR A 169 17.64 -0.13 2.31
C THR A 169 17.40 -0.49 0.85
N HIS A 170 18.07 0.18 -0.10
CA HIS A 170 18.16 -0.29 -1.49
C HIS A 170 19.15 -1.44 -1.67
N LYS A 171 19.66 -2.05 -0.59
CA LYS A 171 19.92 -3.49 -0.65
C LYS A 171 18.58 -4.17 -0.45
N PRO A 172 17.91 -4.63 -1.51
CA PRO A 172 16.65 -5.32 -1.37
C PRO A 172 16.95 -6.52 -0.48
N LYS A 173 16.36 -6.58 0.72
CA LYS A 173 16.05 -7.89 1.28
C LYS A 173 14.88 -8.33 0.42
N PRO A 174 15.11 -9.10 -0.64
CA PRO A 174 14.27 -8.99 -1.81
C PRO A 174 12.86 -9.55 -1.56
N LEU A 175 12.63 -10.24 -0.44
CA LEU A 175 11.32 -10.73 0.01
C LEU A 175 11.18 -10.76 1.54
N GLY A 176 11.81 -9.84 2.26
CA GLY A 176 11.82 -9.88 3.73
C GLY A 176 10.44 -9.61 4.35
N GLY A 177 9.62 -10.64 4.56
CA GLY A 177 8.42 -10.73 5.44
C GLY A 177 7.23 -9.80 5.13
N SER A 178 7.49 -8.59 4.64
CA SER A 178 6.52 -7.50 4.56
C SER A 178 5.41 -7.72 3.53
N TRP A 179 5.63 -8.52 2.49
CA TRP A 179 4.60 -8.76 1.47
C TRP A 179 3.55 -9.76 1.97
N MET A 180 3.97 -10.78 2.75
CA MET A 180 3.04 -11.76 3.34
C MET A 180 2.09 -11.09 4.32
N ASP A 181 2.61 -10.19 5.17
CA ASP A 181 1.79 -9.42 6.11
C ASP A 181 0.67 -8.63 5.40
N VAL A 182 0.98 -8.04 4.24
CA VAL A 182 -0.01 -7.30 3.44
C VAL A 182 -0.95 -8.27 2.73
N TRP A 183 -0.41 -9.33 2.12
CA TRP A 183 -1.16 -10.37 1.41
C TRP A 183 -2.21 -11.02 2.31
N GLU A 184 -1.84 -11.39 3.53
CA GLU A 184 -2.72 -12.01 4.52
C GLU A 184 -3.87 -11.10 4.96
N LEU A 185 -3.69 -9.77 4.88
CA LEU A 185 -4.72 -8.79 5.20
C LEU A 185 -5.65 -8.45 4.02
N MET A 186 -5.28 -8.81 2.79
CA MET A 186 -6.14 -8.60 1.61
C MET A 186 -7.35 -9.53 1.66
N SER A 187 -8.50 -9.05 1.17
CA SER A 187 -9.65 -9.92 0.88
C SER A 187 -9.30 -10.90 -0.25
N GLN A 188 -10.05 -12.00 -0.34
CA GLN A 188 -9.84 -12.98 -1.41
C GLN A 188 -10.04 -12.35 -2.81
N GLU A 189 -11.07 -11.51 -2.95
CA GLU A 189 -11.34 -10.76 -4.19
C GLU A 189 -10.14 -9.90 -4.61
N CYS A 190 -9.53 -9.15 -3.67
CA CYS A 190 -8.32 -8.39 -3.95
C CYS A 190 -7.15 -9.28 -4.37
N ARG A 191 -6.98 -10.45 -3.73
CA ARG A 191 -5.92 -11.39 -4.10
C ARG A 191 -6.13 -11.92 -5.52
N ASP A 192 -7.35 -12.31 -5.85
CA ASP A 192 -7.73 -12.83 -7.16
C ASP A 192 -7.50 -11.79 -8.27
N GLU A 193 -7.78 -10.52 -7.99
CA GLU A 193 -7.51 -9.41 -8.92
C GLU A 193 -6.01 -9.10 -9.09
N VAL A 194 -5.23 -9.12 -8.01
CA VAL A 194 -3.79 -8.84 -8.05
C VAL A 194 -3.02 -9.92 -8.82
N VAL A 195 -3.52 -11.16 -8.83
CA VAL A 195 -2.90 -12.29 -9.55
C VAL A 195 -3.42 -12.45 -10.98
N LEU A 196 -4.27 -11.53 -11.44
CA LEU A 196 -4.82 -11.51 -12.78
C LEU A 196 -3.94 -10.65 -13.68
N ILE A 197 -3.31 -11.31 -14.65
CA ILE A 197 -2.34 -10.71 -15.56
C ILE A 197 -2.93 -10.64 -16.96
N ASP A 198 -2.88 -9.47 -17.60
CA ASP A 198 -3.23 -9.34 -19.00
C ASP A 198 -2.21 -10.07 -19.90
N SER A 199 -2.69 -10.87 -20.84
CA SER A 199 -1.81 -11.69 -21.68
C SER A 199 -0.90 -10.85 -22.58
N THR A 200 -1.36 -9.69 -23.07
CA THR A 200 -0.56 -8.80 -23.91
C THR A 200 0.52 -8.10 -23.10
N SER A 201 0.17 -7.60 -21.91
CA SER A 201 1.11 -7.03 -20.94
C SER A 201 2.19 -8.04 -20.51
N LEU A 202 1.80 -9.31 -20.30
CA LEU A 202 2.77 -10.37 -20.01
C LEU A 202 3.73 -10.59 -21.18
N LEU A 203 3.24 -10.62 -22.42
CA LEU A 203 4.08 -10.80 -23.61
C LEU A 203 5.07 -9.66 -23.77
N GLU A 204 4.62 -8.41 -23.64
CA GLU A 204 5.48 -7.24 -23.71
C GLU A 204 6.56 -7.25 -22.61
N THR A 205 6.18 -7.62 -21.38
CA THR A 205 7.11 -7.77 -20.26
C THR A 205 8.14 -8.87 -20.53
N LEU A 206 7.68 -10.02 -21.06
CA LEU A 206 8.50 -11.16 -21.41
C LEU A 206 9.52 -10.82 -22.50
N GLU A 207 9.08 -10.17 -23.59
CA GLU A 207 9.94 -9.74 -24.69
C GLU A 207 10.99 -8.73 -24.22
N THR A 208 10.57 -7.74 -23.42
CA THR A 208 11.47 -6.76 -22.81
C THR A 208 12.53 -7.44 -21.96
N TYR A 209 12.13 -8.42 -21.14
CA TYR A 209 13.04 -9.21 -20.31
C TYR A 209 14.01 -10.06 -21.15
N LEU A 210 13.51 -10.76 -22.17
CA LEU A 210 14.34 -11.56 -23.09
C LEU A 210 15.29 -10.69 -23.92
N CYS A 211 14.95 -9.43 -24.19
CA CYS A 211 15.81 -8.48 -24.88
C CYS A 211 16.90 -7.93 -23.96
N LYS A 212 16.52 -7.49 -22.76
CA LYS A 212 17.41 -6.92 -21.75
C LYS A 212 18.49 -7.91 -21.32
N HIS A 213 18.16 -9.19 -21.26
CA HIS A 213 19.06 -10.23 -20.82
C HIS A 213 19.48 -11.12 -21.99
N ARG A 214 20.78 -11.38 -22.14
CA ARG A 214 21.39 -12.02 -23.33
C ARG A 214 21.03 -13.50 -23.48
N PHE A 215 19.79 -13.81 -23.80
CA PHE A 215 19.35 -15.14 -24.21
C PHE A 215 19.75 -15.41 -25.66
N CYS A 216 20.18 -16.63 -25.97
CA CYS A 216 20.34 -17.04 -27.37
C CYS A 216 18.97 -17.16 -28.07
N THR A 217 18.97 -17.12 -29.40
CA THR A 217 17.75 -17.19 -30.23
C THR A 217 16.90 -18.43 -29.91
N ASP A 218 17.53 -19.59 -29.71
CA ASP A 218 16.80 -20.83 -29.40
C ASP A 218 16.11 -20.77 -28.04
N CYS A 219 16.76 -20.18 -27.03
CA CYS A 219 16.14 -20.01 -25.71
C CYS A 219 14.96 -19.03 -25.76
N LYS A 220 15.10 -17.93 -26.51
CA LYS A 220 13.99 -16.98 -26.72
C LYS A 220 12.79 -17.68 -27.37
N ASN A 221 13.02 -18.46 -28.42
CA ASN A 221 11.98 -19.21 -29.11
C ASN A 221 11.27 -20.22 -28.21
N LYS A 222 12.01 -20.91 -27.32
CA LYS A 222 11.41 -21.83 -26.34
C LYS A 222 10.49 -21.11 -25.34
N VAL A 223 10.92 -19.96 -24.84
CA VAL A 223 10.14 -19.16 -23.89
C VAL A 223 8.87 -18.61 -24.54
N LEU A 224 8.97 -18.06 -25.76
CA LEU A 224 7.80 -17.58 -26.51
C LEU A 224 6.85 -18.71 -26.90
N ARG A 225 7.37 -19.91 -27.20
CA ARG A 225 6.53 -21.10 -27.40
C ARG A 225 5.77 -21.47 -26.13
N ALA A 226 6.41 -21.46 -24.97
CA ALA A 226 5.75 -21.74 -23.70
C ALA A 226 4.62 -20.73 -23.41
N TYR A 227 4.86 -19.45 -23.71
CA TYR A 227 3.81 -18.43 -23.64
C TYR A 227 2.63 -18.76 -24.56
N ASN A 228 2.87 -19.11 -25.84
CA ASN A 228 1.81 -19.47 -26.78
C ASN A 228 1.01 -20.70 -26.34
N ILE A 229 1.64 -21.66 -25.65
CA ILE A 229 0.94 -22.79 -25.03
C ILE A 229 0.08 -22.32 -23.86
N LEU A 230 0.60 -21.43 -23.01
CA LEU A 230 -0.13 -20.91 -21.85
C LEU A 230 -1.40 -20.16 -22.26
N VAL A 231 -1.34 -19.32 -23.30
CA VAL A 231 -2.50 -18.55 -23.79
C VAL A 231 -3.43 -19.36 -24.70
N GLY A 232 -3.07 -20.60 -25.05
CA GLY A 232 -3.89 -21.50 -25.87
C GLY A 232 -3.74 -21.33 -27.39
N ASP A 233 -2.80 -20.49 -27.85
CA ASP A 233 -2.50 -20.30 -29.27
C ASP A 233 -1.74 -21.50 -29.87
N LEU A 234 -1.07 -22.30 -29.02
CA LEU A 234 -0.37 -23.53 -29.40
C LEU A 234 -0.92 -24.75 -28.65
N ASP A 235 -1.21 -25.82 -29.39
CA ASP A 235 -1.71 -27.08 -28.85
C ASP A 235 -0.62 -27.86 -28.09
N CYS A 236 -0.77 -27.97 -26.77
CA CYS A 236 0.18 -28.66 -25.90
C CYS A 236 0.38 -30.15 -26.25
N SER A 237 -0.63 -30.82 -26.81
CA SER A 237 -0.57 -32.25 -27.12
C SER A 237 0.40 -32.57 -28.27
N LYS A 238 0.73 -31.56 -29.08
CA LYS A 238 1.61 -31.68 -30.25
C LYS A 238 3.04 -31.24 -29.96
N GLU A 239 3.30 -30.65 -28.81
CA GLU A 239 4.62 -30.13 -28.47
C GLU A 239 5.51 -31.21 -27.84
N LYS A 240 6.65 -31.47 -28.49
CA LYS A 240 7.64 -32.43 -27.99
C LYS A 240 8.32 -31.87 -26.74
N GLY A 241 8.31 -32.65 -25.66
CA GLY A 241 8.89 -32.23 -24.39
C GLY A 241 7.99 -31.29 -23.58
N TYR A 242 6.69 -31.24 -23.88
CA TYR A 242 5.71 -30.56 -23.05
C TYR A 242 5.75 -31.11 -21.61
N CYS A 243 5.86 -30.20 -20.65
CA CYS A 243 5.84 -30.51 -19.22
C CYS A 243 4.70 -29.73 -18.56
N ALA A 244 3.62 -30.43 -18.21
CA ALA A 244 2.44 -29.81 -17.59
C ALA A 244 2.77 -29.10 -16.27
N ALA A 245 3.75 -29.60 -15.51
CA ALA A 245 4.18 -29.02 -14.24
C ALA A 245 4.73 -27.57 -14.38
N LEU A 246 5.18 -27.16 -15.57
CA LEU A 246 5.61 -25.78 -15.82
C LEU A 246 4.44 -24.78 -15.81
N TYR A 247 3.22 -25.27 -16.03
CA TYR A 247 2.00 -24.47 -16.09
C TYR A 247 1.12 -24.68 -14.85
N GLU A 248 1.56 -25.49 -13.90
CA GLU A 248 0.83 -25.74 -12.67
C GLU A 248 0.63 -24.41 -11.89
N GLY A 249 -0.60 -24.19 -11.42
CA GLY A 249 -0.98 -22.93 -10.79
C GLY A 249 -1.16 -21.76 -11.76
N LEU A 250 -1.12 -21.97 -13.08
CA LEU A 250 -1.47 -20.95 -14.08
C LEU A 250 -2.69 -21.41 -14.88
N ARG A 251 -3.63 -20.50 -15.14
CA ARG A 251 -4.79 -20.76 -16.01
C ARG A 251 -5.02 -19.56 -16.93
N CYS A 252 -5.21 -19.79 -18.21
CA CYS A 252 -5.62 -18.73 -19.12
C CYS A 252 -7.15 -18.72 -19.28
N CYS A 253 -7.72 -17.51 -19.37
CA CYS A 253 -9.07 -17.27 -19.88
C CYS A 253 -8.95 -16.80 -21.35
N PRO A 254 -9.19 -17.67 -22.35
CA PRO A 254 -8.95 -17.32 -23.75
C PRO A 254 -9.85 -16.22 -24.29
N HIS A 255 -11.06 -16.07 -23.72
CA HIS A 255 -12.03 -15.06 -24.15
C HIS A 255 -11.66 -13.66 -23.66
N GLU A 256 -11.31 -13.55 -22.39
CA GLU A 256 -10.91 -12.28 -21.76
C GLU A 256 -9.41 -11.97 -21.95
N ARG A 257 -8.65 -12.92 -22.52
CA ARG A 257 -7.20 -12.83 -22.74
C ARG A 257 -6.41 -12.52 -21.46
N HIS A 258 -6.84 -13.11 -20.35
CA HIS A 258 -6.19 -12.98 -19.05
C HIS A 258 -5.53 -14.28 -18.60
N ILE A 259 -4.56 -14.16 -17.71
CA ILE A 259 -3.86 -15.27 -17.06
C ILE A 259 -4.09 -15.15 -15.56
N HIS A 260 -4.70 -16.16 -14.98
CA HIS A 260 -4.91 -16.33 -13.55
C HIS A 260 -3.73 -17.09 -12.97
N VAL A 261 -3.02 -16.46 -12.04
CA VAL A 261 -1.99 -17.10 -11.23
C VAL A 261 -2.64 -17.62 -9.94
N CYS A 262 -2.24 -18.80 -9.47
CA CYS A 262 -2.78 -19.39 -8.25
C CYS A 262 -2.56 -18.45 -7.07
N CYS A 263 -3.65 -18.12 -6.38
CA CYS A 263 -3.67 -17.17 -5.28
C CYS A 263 -3.23 -17.77 -3.93
N GLU A 264 -2.76 -19.02 -3.90
CA GLU A 264 -2.26 -19.65 -2.67
C GLU A 264 -0.96 -18.97 -2.21
N THR A 265 -0.89 -18.63 -0.92
CA THR A 265 0.26 -17.91 -0.34
C THR A 265 1.58 -18.62 -0.60
N ASP A 266 1.62 -19.96 -0.45
CA ASP A 266 2.83 -20.75 -0.68
C ASP A 266 3.27 -20.71 -2.15
N PHE A 267 2.32 -20.70 -3.08
CA PHE A 267 2.59 -20.61 -4.50
C PHE A 267 3.15 -19.23 -4.88
N ILE A 268 2.54 -18.15 -4.39
CA ILE A 268 3.03 -16.78 -4.59
C ILE A 268 4.41 -16.59 -3.94
N ALA A 269 4.61 -17.12 -2.73
CA ALA A 269 5.91 -17.09 -2.06
C ALA A 269 6.99 -17.80 -2.88
N HIS A 270 6.66 -18.95 -3.47
CA HIS A 270 7.55 -19.68 -4.34
C HIS A 270 7.89 -18.89 -5.61
N LEU A 271 6.89 -18.31 -6.29
CA LEU A 271 7.09 -17.50 -7.49
C LEU A 271 7.96 -16.28 -7.22
N LEU A 272 7.64 -15.54 -6.16
CA LEU A 272 8.42 -14.40 -5.72
C LEU A 272 9.85 -14.81 -5.38
N GLY A 273 10.04 -15.93 -4.69
CA GLY A 273 11.35 -16.51 -4.38
C GLY A 273 12.21 -16.79 -5.61
N ARG A 274 11.60 -17.25 -6.72
CA ARG A 274 12.31 -17.44 -7.99
C ARG A 274 12.66 -16.12 -8.68
N ALA A 275 11.83 -15.09 -8.49
CA ALA A 275 12.05 -13.74 -9.01
C ALA A 275 12.99 -12.89 -8.13
N GLU A 276 13.27 -13.32 -6.89
CA GLU A 276 14.17 -12.68 -5.93
C GLU A 276 15.49 -12.14 -6.56
N PRO A 277 16.18 -12.90 -7.41
CA PRO A 277 17.41 -12.47 -8.08
C PRO A 277 17.27 -11.21 -8.95
N GLU A 278 16.09 -11.02 -9.54
CA GLU A 278 15.78 -9.87 -10.41
C GLU A 278 15.57 -8.61 -9.58
N PHE A 279 14.95 -8.74 -8.40
CA PHE A 279 14.77 -7.62 -7.48
C PHE A 279 16.08 -7.18 -6.82
N ALA A 280 16.97 -8.13 -6.51
CA ALA A 280 18.23 -7.89 -5.82
C ALA A 280 19.30 -7.13 -6.65
N GLY A 281 19.05 -6.89 -7.94
CA GLY A 281 20.00 -6.23 -8.85
C GLY A 281 21.31 -7.01 -9.07
N GLY A 282 21.34 -8.30 -8.73
CA GLY A 282 22.57 -9.11 -8.68
C GLY A 282 23.03 -9.70 -10.02
N TYR A 283 22.28 -9.52 -11.10
CA TYR A 283 22.47 -10.25 -12.36
C TYR A 283 22.81 -9.34 -13.52
N GLU A 284 23.96 -8.68 -13.44
CA GLU A 284 24.62 -8.16 -14.63
C GLU A 284 25.83 -9.04 -14.96
N ARG A 285 25.84 -9.59 -16.19
CA ARG A 285 26.99 -10.17 -16.92
C ARG A 285 27.16 -11.70 -16.99
N ARG A 286 26.09 -12.50 -17.11
CA ARG A 286 26.21 -13.87 -17.67
C ARG A 286 25.15 -14.14 -18.73
N GLU A 287 25.51 -14.90 -19.75
CA GLU A 287 24.56 -15.45 -20.73
C GLU A 287 23.60 -16.38 -20.00
N ARG A 288 22.31 -16.30 -20.34
CA ARG A 288 21.27 -17.13 -19.73
C ARG A 288 20.77 -18.12 -20.75
N HIS A 289 20.80 -19.39 -20.35
CA HIS A 289 20.20 -20.47 -21.10
C HIS A 289 18.99 -20.98 -20.33
N VAL A 290 17.94 -21.32 -21.06
CA VAL A 290 16.80 -22.06 -20.49
C VAL A 290 17.31 -23.47 -20.23
N GLU A 291 17.37 -23.88 -18.95
CA GLU A 291 17.63 -25.27 -18.60
C GLU A 291 16.51 -26.12 -19.21
N SER A 292 16.90 -27.18 -19.92
CA SER A 292 15.93 -28.13 -20.46
C SER A 292 15.45 -29.01 -19.30
N PRO A 293 14.14 -29.29 -19.18
CA PRO A 293 13.64 -30.26 -18.22
C PRO A 293 14.20 -31.66 -18.48
#